data_AF-A0A4P7PPG5-F1
#
_entry.id   AF-A0A4P7PPG5-F1
#
_cell.length_a   1.000
_cell.length_b   1.000
_cell.length_c   1.000
_cell.angle_alpha   90.00
_cell.angle_beta   90.00
_cell.angle_gamma   90.00
#
_symmetry.space_group_name_H-M   'P 1'
#
loop_
_entity.id
_entity.type
_entity.pdbx_description
1 polymer ?
#
loop_
_entity_poly.entity_id
_entity_poly.type
_entity_poly.pdbx_seq_one_letter_code
_entity_poly.pdbx_strand_id
1 'polypeptide(L)'
;MISNPAPLSIAAGVLASSTLECVRRSPSYNHRGWQILDRWAFDSPGQLQRLEAEGEVILLGRLLEQQEIEHRVLSSDAALELRHLGLVEHEILALNEATTAL
;
A
#
# COMPACT_ATOMS: atom_id res chain seq x y z
N MET A 1 -19.82 -0.18 11.30
CA MET A 1 -18.82 0.88 11.13
C MET A 1 -17.46 0.20 11.07
N ILE A 2 -16.86 0.08 9.89
CA ILE A 2 -15.47 -0.39 9.80
C ILE A 2 -14.63 0.80 10.22
N SER A 3 -14.15 0.78 11.46
CA SER A 3 -13.17 1.73 11.96
C SER A 3 -12.00 1.70 10.98
N ASN A 4 -11.76 2.78 10.24
CA ASN A 4 -10.53 2.90 9.45
C ASN A 4 -9.40 2.90 10.48
N PRO A 5 -8.67 1.79 10.66
CA PRO A 5 -7.68 1.75 11.72
C PRO A 5 -6.60 2.77 11.35
N ALA A 6 -5.94 3.36 12.36
CA ALA A 6 -4.90 4.33 12.10
C ALA A 6 -3.90 3.72 11.07
N PRO A 7 -3.49 4.46 10.03
CA PRO A 7 -2.63 3.89 8.99
C PRO A 7 -1.34 3.32 9.60
N LEU A 8 -0.89 2.19 9.06
CA LEU A 8 0.19 1.34 9.55
C LEU A 8 -0.13 0.52 10.81
N SER A 9 -1.41 0.39 11.18
CA SER A 9 -1.82 -0.36 12.38
C SER A 9 -1.62 -1.86 12.26
N ILE A 10 -1.83 -2.44 11.08
CA ILE A 10 -1.62 -3.86 10.81
C ILE A 10 -0.13 -4.10 10.59
N ALA A 11 0.51 -3.23 9.80
CA ALA A 11 1.94 -3.29 9.55
C ALA A 11 2.78 -3.17 10.84
N ALA A 12 2.30 -2.46 11.87
CA ALA A 12 2.92 -2.39 13.19
C ALA A 12 3.01 -3.74 13.93
N GLY A 13 2.18 -4.72 13.58
CA GLY A 13 2.26 -6.07 14.12
C GLY A 13 3.24 -6.98 13.38
N VAL A 14 3.79 -6.54 12.24
CA VAL A 14 4.54 -7.38 11.30
C VAL A 14 5.96 -6.86 11.09
N LEU A 15 6.13 -5.55 10.91
CA LEU A 15 7.40 -4.88 10.59
C LEU A 15 8.07 -4.26 11.80
N ALA A 16 9.37 -4.01 11.71
CA ALA A 16 10.11 -3.28 12.71
C ALA A 16 9.66 -1.82 12.80
N SER A 17 9.68 -1.26 14.02
CA SER A 17 9.34 0.15 14.25
C SER A 17 10.22 1.12 13.45
N SER A 18 11.49 0.78 13.23
CA SER A 18 12.42 1.60 12.42
C SER A 18 11.95 1.71 10.97
N THR A 19 11.52 0.60 10.36
CA THR A 19 10.99 0.57 8.99
C THR A 19 9.75 1.46 8.87
N LEU A 20 8.84 1.36 9.85
CA LEU A 20 7.63 2.19 9.88
C LEU A 20 7.95 3.67 10.09
N GLU A 21 8.99 4.00 10.87
CA GLU A 21 9.47 5.37 11.01
C GLU A 21 10.07 5.92 9.70
N CYS A 22 10.84 5.11 8.97
CA CYS A 22 11.37 5.47 7.64
C CYS A 22 10.23 5.83 6.68
N VAL A 23 9.18 5.01 6.64
CA VAL A 23 8.00 5.25 5.79
C VAL A 23 7.22 6.49 6.22
N ARG A 24 7.07 6.74 7.54
CA ARG A 24 6.34 7.91 8.05
C ARG A 24 7.09 9.23 7.85
N ARG A 25 8.41 9.22 7.94
CA ARG A 25 9.24 10.43 7.86
C ARG A 25 9.65 10.79 6.44
N SER A 26 9.64 9.84 5.53
CA SER A 26 10.02 10.05 4.14
C SER A 26 8.89 10.74 3.37
N PRO A 27 9.18 11.81 2.59
CA PRO A 27 8.18 12.47 1.75
C PRO A 27 7.77 11.62 0.53
N SER A 28 8.50 10.54 0.23
CA SER A 28 8.20 9.66 -0.90
C SER A 28 6.97 8.79 -0.67
N TYR A 29 6.59 8.55 0.59
CA TYR A 29 5.43 7.73 0.94
C TYR A 29 4.31 8.61 1.47
N ASN A 30 3.12 8.40 0.93
CA ASN A 30 1.91 9.08 1.35
C ASN A 30 0.94 8.09 1.99
N HIS A 31 -0.27 8.55 2.26
CA HIS A 31 -1.33 7.72 2.86
C HIS A 31 -1.58 6.42 2.08
N ARG A 32 -1.43 6.43 0.75
CA ARG A 32 -1.57 5.22 -0.07
C ARG A 32 -0.47 4.21 0.22
N GLY A 33 0.80 4.64 0.31
CA GLY A 33 1.90 3.77 0.71
C GLY A 33 1.61 3.11 2.06
N TRP A 34 1.02 3.85 3.01
CA TRP A 34 0.65 3.28 4.30
C TRP A 34 -0.47 2.24 4.20
N GLN A 35 -1.48 2.48 3.37
CA GLN A 35 -2.55 1.51 3.09
C GLN A 35 -2.03 0.25 2.39
N ILE A 36 -1.07 0.39 1.47
CA ILE A 36 -0.42 -0.74 0.80
C ILE A 36 0.32 -1.62 1.83
N LEU A 37 1.05 -1.01 2.77
CA LEU A 37 1.72 -1.77 3.83
C LEU A 37 0.74 -2.50 4.74
N ASP A 38 -0.35 -1.86 5.16
CA ASP A 38 -1.39 -2.54 5.95
C ASP A 38 -2.03 -3.67 5.15
N ARG A 39 -2.25 -3.49 3.85
CA ARG A 39 -2.77 -4.54 2.96
C ARG A 39 -1.80 -5.72 2.86
N TRP A 40 -0.51 -5.48 2.62
CA TRP A 40 0.50 -6.54 2.59
C TRP A 40 0.66 -7.26 3.93
N ALA A 41 0.60 -6.52 5.04
CA ALA A 41 0.65 -7.09 6.38
C ALA A 41 -0.56 -7.97 6.68
N PHE A 42 -1.73 -7.62 6.14
CA PHE A 42 -2.95 -8.42 6.25
C PHE A 42 -2.92 -9.65 5.34
N ASP A 43 -2.61 -9.46 4.06
CA ASP A 43 -2.69 -10.52 3.05
C ASP A 43 -1.56 -11.55 3.18
N SER A 44 -0.34 -11.10 3.53
CA SER A 44 0.86 -11.95 3.49
C SER A 44 1.95 -11.51 4.47
N PRO A 45 1.68 -11.55 5.80
CA PRO A 45 2.60 -11.05 6.83
C PRO A 45 3.99 -11.72 6.79
N GLY A 46 4.03 -13.03 6.51
CA GLY A 46 5.30 -13.78 6.43
C GLY A 46 6.13 -13.48 5.19
N GLN A 47 5.53 -13.04 4.08
CA GLN A 47 6.30 -12.53 2.94
C GLN A 47 6.80 -11.12 3.22
N LEU A 48 5.96 -10.27 3.83
CA LEU A 48 6.35 -8.91 4.21
C LEU A 48 7.54 -8.90 5.18
N GLN A 49 7.57 -9.78 6.18
CA GLN A 49 8.73 -9.95 7.07
C GLN A 49 9.98 -10.44 6.35
N ARG A 50 9.84 -11.35 5.38
CA ARG A 50 10.98 -11.81 4.57
C ARG A 50 11.54 -10.68 3.72
N LEU A 51 10.67 -9.88 3.11
CA LEU A 51 11.09 -8.72 2.33
C LEU A 51 11.82 -7.67 3.19
N GLU A 52 11.36 -7.44 4.42
CA GLU A 52 12.09 -6.59 5.39
C GLU A 52 13.46 -7.18 5.74
N ALA A 53 13.53 -8.49 5.98
CA ALA A 53 14.77 -9.19 6.33
C ALA A 53 15.77 -9.26 5.16
N GLU A 54 15.30 -9.30 3.92
CA GLU A 54 16.13 -9.17 2.72
C GLU A 54 16.80 -7.78 2.63
N GLY A 55 16.14 -6.76 3.17
CA GLY A 55 16.71 -5.44 3.43
C GLY A 55 15.66 -4.33 3.40
N GLU A 56 15.77 -3.38 4.33
CA GLU A 56 14.83 -2.26 4.45
C GLU A 56 14.68 -1.49 3.12
N VAL A 57 15.79 -1.22 2.42
CA VAL A 57 15.76 -0.52 1.12
C VAL A 57 14.99 -1.30 0.05
N ILE A 58 15.00 -2.63 0.08
CA ILE A 58 14.28 -3.48 -0.87
C ILE A 58 12.77 -3.35 -0.61
N LEU A 59 12.34 -3.48 0.65
CA LEU A 59 10.96 -3.26 1.06
C LEU A 59 10.48 -1.86 0.68
N LEU A 60 11.26 -0.84 0.99
CA LEU A 60 10.95 0.56 0.70
C LEU A 60 10.86 0.83 -0.81
N GLY A 61 11.76 0.26 -1.61
CA GLY A 61 11.73 0.35 -3.06
C GLY A 61 10.48 -0.31 -3.65
N ARG A 62 10.14 -1.51 -3.19
CA ARG A 62 8.94 -2.24 -3.64
C ARG A 62 7.66 -1.50 -3.27
N LEU A 63 7.61 -0.93 -2.06
CA LEU A 63 6.49 -0.12 -1.62
C LEU A 63 6.29 1.11 -2.51
N LEU A 64 7.38 1.79 -2.89
CA LEU A 64 7.32 2.97 -3.74
C LEU A 64 6.81 2.61 -5.14
N GLU A 65 7.35 1.54 -5.72
CA GLU A 65 6.92 1.02 -7.03
C GLU A 65 5.42 0.71 -7.03
N GLN A 66 4.93 0.02 -5.99
CA GLN A 66 3.50 -0.28 -5.86
C GLN A 66 2.65 1.00 -5.70
N GLN A 67 3.11 1.97 -4.92
CA GLN A 67 2.41 3.26 -4.76
C GLN A 67 2.30 4.00 -6.10
N GLU A 68 3.35 3.98 -6.93
CA GLU A 68 3.34 4.61 -8.25
C GLU A 68 2.40 3.91 -9.24
N ILE A 69 2.35 2.57 -9.22
CA ILE A 69 1.40 1.79 -10.03
C ILE A 69 -0.03 2.18 -9.67
N GLU A 70 -0.38 2.13 -8.39
CA GLU A 70 -1.74 2.45 -7.93
C GLU A 70 -2.11 3.92 -8.20
N HIS A 71 -1.15 4.84 -8.01
CA HIS A 71 -1.36 6.24 -8.35
C HIS A 71 -1.66 6.44 -9.84
N ARG A 72 -0.90 5.78 -10.73
CA ARG A 72 -1.09 5.87 -12.18
C ARG A 72 -2.45 5.35 -12.60
N VAL A 73 -2.87 4.21 -12.06
CA VAL A 73 -4.18 3.61 -12.36
C VAL A 73 -5.30 4.56 -11.92
N LEU A 74 -5.24 5.07 -10.70
CA LEU A 74 -6.29 5.93 -10.14
C LEU A 74 -6.34 7.33 -10.74
N SER A 75 -5.25 7.77 -11.37
CA SER A 75 -5.17 9.06 -12.06
C SER A 75 -5.50 8.95 -13.56
N SER A 76 -5.82 7.74 -14.05
CA SER A 76 -6.20 7.53 -15.45
C SER A 76 -7.62 8.03 -15.75
N ASP A 77 -7.87 8.44 -17.00
CA ASP A 77 -9.21 8.86 -17.44
C ASP A 77 -10.26 7.76 -17.22
N ALA A 78 -9.89 6.50 -17.46
CA ALA A 78 -10.75 5.34 -17.20
C ALA A 78 -11.13 5.24 -15.71
N ALA A 79 -10.19 5.45 -14.79
CA ALA A 79 -10.50 5.47 -13.36
C ALA A 79 -11.41 6.64 -12.97
N LEU A 80 -11.27 7.81 -13.61
CA LEU A 80 -12.17 8.94 -13.39
C LEU A 80 -13.61 8.62 -13.85
N GLU A 81 -13.77 7.95 -15.00
CA GLU A 81 -15.07 7.49 -15.46
C GLU A 81 -15.69 6.47 -14.51
N LEU A 82 -14.91 5.49 -14.03
CA LEU A 82 -15.38 4.51 -13.04
C LEU A 82 -15.80 5.18 -11.72
N ARG A 83 -15.08 6.22 -11.28
CA ARG A 83 -15.49 7.04 -10.12
C ARG A 83 -16.82 7.75 -10.36
N HIS A 84 -17.05 8.29 -11.56
CA HIS A 84 -18.34 8.89 -11.91
C HIS A 84 -19.49 7.88 -11.90
N LEU A 85 -19.20 6.60 -12.18
CA LEU A 85 -20.16 5.50 -12.06
C LEU A 85 -20.35 5.02 -10.61
N GLY A 86 -19.66 5.62 -9.64
CA GLY A 86 -19.81 5.34 -8.21
C GLY A 86 -18.87 4.29 -7.65
N LEU A 87 -17.90 3.80 -8.44
CA LEU A 87 -16.90 2.87 -7.93
C LEU A 87 -15.91 3.58 -7.00
N VAL A 88 -15.52 2.88 -5.94
CA VAL A 88 -14.52 3.37 -5.00
C VAL A 88 -13.12 2.88 -5.39
N GLU A 89 -12.10 3.52 -4.82
CA GLU A 89 -10.71 3.34 -5.27
C GLU A 89 -10.24 1.88 -5.22
N HIS A 90 -10.62 1.11 -4.18
CA HIS A 90 -10.21 -0.29 -4.07
C HIS A 90 -10.83 -1.17 -5.16
N GLU A 91 -12.07 -0.89 -5.58
CA GLU A 91 -12.73 -1.60 -6.67
C GLU A 91 -12.05 -1.29 -8.01
N ILE A 92 -11.70 -0.02 -8.23
CA ILE A 92 -10.99 0.42 -9.43
C ILE A 92 -9.61 -0.24 -9.51
N LEU A 93 -8.86 -0.27 -8.41
CA LEU A 93 -7.56 -0.93 -8.36
C LEU A 93 -7.69 -2.45 -8.63
N ALA A 94 -8.69 -3.10 -8.05
CA ALA A 94 -8.93 -4.53 -8.28
C ALA A 94 -9.30 -4.82 -9.74
N LEU A 95 -10.15 -3.99 -10.37
CA LEU A 95 -10.52 -4.12 -11.79
C LEU A 95 -9.33 -3.93 -12.74
N ASN A 96 -8.32 -3.16 -12.33
CA ASN A 96 -7.12 -2.89 -13.11
C ASN A 96 -5.93 -3.79 -12.71
N GLU A 97 -6.17 -4.85 -11.92
CA GLU A 97 -5.14 -5.76 -11.42
C GLU A 97 -3.96 -5.04 -10.72
N ALA A 98 -4.25 -3.85 -10.19
CA ALA A 98 -3.26 -2.95 -9.62
C ALA A 98 -3.01 -3.24 -8.15
N THR A 99 -3.88 -4.02 -7.49
CA THR A 99 -3.66 -4.53 -6.13
C THR A 99 -2.77 -5.76 -6.18
N THR A 100 -1.46 -5.58 -6.03
CA THR A 100 -0.51 -6.70 -6.06
C THR A 100 -0.31 -7.29 -4.65
N ALA A 101 -0.40 -8.62 -4.54
CA ALA A 101 0.12 -9.38 -3.40
C ALA A 101 1.66 -9.47 -3.47
N LEU A 102 2.29 -9.74 -2.32
CA LEU A 102 3.74 -9.93 -2.21
C LEU A 102 4.22 -11.31 -2.70
#